data_AF-P92912-F1
#
_entry.id   AF-P92912-F1
#
_cell.length_a   1.000
_cell.length_b   1.000
_cell.length_c   1.000
_cell.angle_alpha   90.00
_cell.angle_beta   90.00
_cell.angle_gamma   90.00
#
_symmetry.space_group_name_H-M   'P 1'
#
loop_
_entity.id
_entity.type
_entity.pdbx_description
1 polymer ?
#
loop_
_entity_poly.entity_id
_entity_poly.type
_entity_poly.pdbx_seq_one_letter_code
_entity_poly.pdbx_strand_id
1 'polypeptide(L)'
;WMNDPDGPLFYKGWYHLFYQYNPDSAVWGNITWGHAVSRDMINWRYLPLSLVPDHWYDSNGVWTGSATILPNDHVIILYTGSTNTLTQVQNLAVPADPTDPLLVDWIKSDANPVLVPPRGIGQKDFRDPTSAWYVESTSSWRVAIGSKTPDHAGIVLVYETKDFLNYNLLPGVLHEVPGTGMWECVEL
;
A
#
# COMPACT_ATOMS: atom_id res chain seq x y z
N TRP A 1 9.50 5.64 -16.23
CA TRP A 1 9.67 4.19 -15.98
C TRP A 1 8.43 3.66 -15.27
N MET A 2 8.06 2.39 -15.44
CA MET A 2 6.91 1.77 -14.76
C MET A 2 7.28 0.38 -14.21
N ASN A 3 6.80 0.02 -13.02
CA ASN A 3 6.88 -1.36 -12.49
C ASN A 3 5.55 -1.85 -11.89
N ASP A 4 5.43 -1.91 -10.57
CA ASP A 4 4.41 -2.66 -9.86
C ASP A 4 3.01 -2.09 -10.13
N PRO A 5 1.99 -2.95 -10.29
CA PRO A 5 0.60 -2.53 -10.23
C PRO A 5 0.25 -2.19 -8.78
N ASP A 6 -0.41 -1.05 -8.59
CA ASP A 6 -0.76 -0.52 -7.29
C ASP A 6 -2.28 -0.40 -7.15
N GLY A 7 -2.80 -0.80 -5.99
CA GLY A 7 -4.19 -0.63 -5.56
C GLY A 7 -5.28 -0.80 -6.63
N PRO A 8 -5.31 -1.90 -7.42
CA PRO A 8 -6.35 -2.09 -8.43
C PRO A 8 -7.73 -2.19 -7.74
N LEU A 9 -8.72 -1.42 -8.21
CA LEU A 9 -10.09 -1.50 -7.70
C LEU A 9 -11.15 -1.19 -8.76
N PHE A 10 -12.38 -1.63 -8.50
CA PHE A 10 -13.55 -1.20 -9.26
C PHE A 10 -14.40 -0.25 -8.43
N TYR A 11 -14.55 1.00 -8.89
CA TYR A 11 -15.25 2.05 -8.17
C TYR A 11 -16.21 2.82 -9.06
N LYS A 12 -17.48 2.96 -8.65
CA LYS A 12 -18.53 3.73 -9.35
C LYS A 12 -18.55 3.50 -10.88
N GLY A 13 -18.34 2.24 -11.29
CA GLY A 13 -18.39 1.81 -12.68
C GLY A 13 -17.07 1.90 -13.46
N TRP A 14 -15.96 2.31 -12.83
CA TRP A 14 -14.64 2.36 -13.44
C TRP A 14 -13.70 1.35 -12.80
N TYR A 15 -12.87 0.70 -13.61
CA TYR A 15 -11.68 0.02 -13.15
C TYR A 15 -10.57 1.04 -12.98
N HIS A 16 -9.91 1.04 -11.83
CA HIS A 16 -8.76 1.87 -11.50
C HIS A 16 -7.53 0.99 -11.46
N LEU A 17 -6.45 1.46 -12.08
CA LEU A 17 -5.12 0.90 -11.94
C LEU A 17 -4.17 2.04 -11.58
N PHE A 18 -3.56 1.93 -10.41
CA PHE A 18 -2.39 2.71 -10.07
C PHE A 18 -1.14 1.90 -10.40
N TYR A 19 0.00 2.55 -10.51
CA TYR A 19 1.25 1.88 -10.80
C TYR A 19 2.45 2.73 -10.41
N GLN A 20 3.52 2.08 -9.96
CA GLN A 20 4.76 2.77 -9.67
C GLN A 20 5.29 3.41 -10.95
N TYR A 21 5.58 4.71 -10.87
CA TYR A 21 6.01 5.51 -12.00
C TYR A 21 7.16 6.44 -11.62
N ASN A 22 8.18 6.49 -12.47
CA ASN A 22 9.19 7.54 -12.43
C ASN A 22 8.86 8.59 -13.50
N PRO A 23 8.47 9.82 -13.11
CA PRO A 23 8.12 10.89 -14.06
C PRO A 23 9.33 11.48 -14.79
N ASP A 24 10.53 11.35 -14.24
CA ASP A 24 11.72 12.07 -14.70
C ASP A 24 12.70 11.19 -15.49
N SER A 25 12.55 9.87 -15.44
CA SER A 25 13.52 8.95 -16.04
C SER A 25 12.94 7.61 -16.49
N ALA A 26 13.67 6.96 -17.39
CA ALA A 26 13.41 5.61 -17.90
C ALA A 26 14.05 4.50 -17.03
N VAL A 27 14.53 4.82 -15.83
CA VAL A 27 15.01 3.85 -14.83
C VAL A 27 14.28 3.99 -13.50
N TRP A 28 14.38 2.98 -12.63
CA TRP A 28 13.79 3.03 -11.30
C TRP A 28 14.39 4.17 -10.44
N GLY A 29 13.54 4.87 -9.69
CA GLY A 29 13.87 6.03 -8.86
C GLY A 29 12.73 7.04 -8.84
N ASN A 30 12.73 7.98 -7.88
CA ASN A 30 11.69 9.00 -7.71
C ASN A 30 10.25 8.46 -7.87
N ILE A 31 9.95 7.34 -7.20
CA ILE A 31 8.72 6.59 -7.43
C ILE A 31 7.52 7.37 -6.91
N THR A 32 6.56 7.58 -7.81
CA THR A 32 5.21 8.10 -7.56
C THR A 32 4.19 7.06 -8.02
N TRP A 33 2.90 7.29 -7.76
CA TRP A 33 1.82 6.49 -8.36
C TRP A 33 1.24 7.21 -9.58
N GLY A 34 1.40 6.59 -10.75
CA GLY A 34 0.58 6.90 -11.91
C GLY A 34 -0.83 6.36 -11.73
N HIS A 35 -1.79 6.90 -12.49
CA HIS A 35 -3.20 6.52 -12.38
C HIS A 35 -3.85 6.42 -13.76
N ALA A 36 -4.50 5.29 -14.03
CA ALA A 36 -5.32 5.12 -15.21
C ALA A 36 -6.67 4.48 -14.86
N VAL A 37 -7.70 4.81 -15.64
CA VAL A 37 -9.04 4.24 -15.49
C VAL A 37 -9.54 3.61 -16.79
N SER A 38 -10.39 2.60 -16.66
CA SER A 38 -10.99 1.90 -17.79
C SER A 38 -12.44 1.49 -17.49
N ARG A 39 -13.25 1.30 -18.53
CA ARG A 39 -14.59 0.67 -18.42
C ARG A 39 -14.58 -0.82 -18.77
N ASP A 40 -13.51 -1.31 -19.38
CA ASP A 40 -13.43 -2.67 -19.95
C ASP A 40 -12.10 -3.38 -19.65
N MET A 41 -11.24 -2.78 -18.83
CA MET A 41 -9.87 -3.23 -18.51
C MET A 41 -8.91 -3.33 -19.72
N ILE A 42 -9.31 -2.80 -20.88
CA ILE A 42 -8.54 -2.86 -22.13
C ILE A 42 -8.19 -1.44 -22.58
N ASN A 43 -9.17 -0.56 -22.64
CA ASN A 43 -9.01 0.82 -23.08
C ASN A 43 -8.82 1.71 -21.85
N TRP A 44 -7.57 2.14 -21.63
CA TRP A 44 -7.16 2.92 -20.46
C TRP A 44 -7.05 4.41 -20.77
N ARG A 45 -7.54 5.24 -19.85
CA ARG A 45 -7.38 6.70 -19.86
C ARG A 45 -6.46 7.10 -18.73
N TYR A 46 -5.34 7.74 -19.06
CA TYR A 46 -4.43 8.30 -18.07
C TYR A 46 -5.06 9.49 -17.35
N LEU A 47 -4.87 9.53 -16.04
CA LEU A 47 -5.22 10.62 -15.16
C LEU A 47 -3.93 11.25 -14.60
N PRO A 48 -4.02 12.39 -13.89
CA PRO A 48 -2.88 12.93 -13.15
C PRO A 48 -2.25 11.92 -12.18
N LEU A 49 -1.03 12.21 -11.71
CA LEU A 49 -0.40 11.40 -10.65
C LEU A 49 -1.26 11.44 -9.39
N SER A 50 -1.45 10.29 -8.74
CA SER A 50 -2.34 10.19 -7.56
C SER A 50 -1.60 10.42 -6.24
N LEU A 51 -0.44 9.77 -6.07
CA LEU A 51 0.39 9.89 -4.87
C LEU A 51 1.82 10.24 -5.27
N VAL A 52 2.37 11.31 -4.71
CA VAL A 52 3.72 11.82 -5.02
C VAL A 52 4.57 11.95 -3.74
N PRO A 53 5.91 11.85 -3.80
CA PRO A 53 6.79 12.13 -2.65
C PRO A 53 6.72 13.60 -2.25
N ASP A 54 6.03 13.90 -1.16
CA ASP A 54 5.80 15.28 -0.68
C ASP A 54 5.84 15.42 0.85
N HIS A 55 6.04 14.31 1.59
CA HIS A 55 6.18 14.31 3.04
C HIS A 55 7.46 13.59 3.48
N TRP A 56 7.88 13.79 4.73
CA TRP A 56 9.12 13.20 5.25
C TRP A 56 9.09 11.66 5.30
N TYR A 57 7.90 11.07 5.42
CA TYR A 57 7.69 9.63 5.56
C TYR A 57 7.71 8.90 4.21
N ASP A 58 7.68 9.61 3.10
CA ASP A 58 7.75 9.06 1.74
C ASP A 58 8.64 9.88 0.79
N SER A 59 9.52 10.73 1.34
CA SER A 59 10.35 11.65 0.57
C SER A 59 11.34 10.94 -0.38
N ASN A 60 11.62 9.65 -0.17
CA ASN A 60 12.43 8.82 -1.07
C ASN A 60 11.58 7.90 -1.96
N GLY A 61 10.26 8.02 -1.94
CA GLY A 61 9.35 7.31 -2.83
C GLY A 61 8.04 6.86 -2.16
N VAL A 62 6.99 6.87 -2.96
CA VAL A 62 5.67 6.27 -2.67
C VAL A 62 5.64 4.91 -3.37
N TRP A 63 5.93 3.84 -2.63
CA TRP A 63 6.08 2.48 -3.15
C TRP A 63 4.74 1.72 -3.12
N THR A 64 4.79 0.43 -3.44
CA THR A 64 3.63 -0.44 -3.65
C THR A 64 2.67 -0.47 -2.47
N GLY A 65 1.40 -0.68 -2.79
CA GLY A 65 0.32 -0.68 -1.85
C GLY A 65 -0.98 -1.18 -2.47
N SER A 66 -1.98 -1.33 -1.62
CA SER A 66 -3.27 -1.89 -1.99
C SER A 66 -4.42 -0.99 -1.57
N ALA A 67 -5.50 -1.03 -2.36
CA ALA A 67 -6.74 -0.36 -2.05
C ALA A 67 -7.69 -1.30 -1.30
N THR A 68 -8.46 -0.78 -0.37
CA THR A 68 -9.55 -1.52 0.29
C THR A 68 -10.84 -0.72 0.19
N ILE A 69 -11.92 -1.38 -0.23
CA ILE A 69 -13.28 -0.81 -0.18
C ILE A 69 -13.91 -1.22 1.14
N LEU A 70 -14.11 -0.24 2.01
CA LEU A 70 -14.81 -0.35 3.29
C LEU A 70 -16.33 -0.24 3.07
N PRO A 71 -17.16 -0.56 4.08
CA PRO A 71 -18.60 -0.35 4.03
C PRO A 71 -18.96 1.09 3.62
N ASN A 72 -20.09 1.23 2.93
CA ASN A 72 -20.58 2.49 2.35
C ASN A 72 -19.66 3.10 1.28
N ASP A 73 -18.99 2.25 0.48
CA ASP A 73 -18.13 2.66 -0.64
C ASP A 73 -16.97 3.60 -0.25
N HIS A 74 -16.52 3.53 1.01
CA HIS A 74 -15.35 4.27 1.47
C HIS A 74 -14.09 3.56 1.01
N VAL A 75 -13.29 4.23 0.18
CA VAL A 75 -12.02 3.69 -0.32
C VAL A 75 -10.88 4.21 0.53
N ILE A 76 -9.95 3.32 0.86
CA ILE A 76 -8.66 3.67 1.44
C ILE A 76 -7.55 3.04 0.61
N ILE A 77 -6.36 3.63 0.67
CA ILE A 77 -5.11 3.03 0.19
C ILE A 77 -4.16 2.92 1.38
N LEU A 78 -3.59 1.72 1.57
CA LEU A 78 -2.36 1.56 2.33
C LEU A 78 -1.21 1.41 1.34
N TYR A 79 -0.13 2.16 1.55
CA TYR A 79 1.06 2.10 0.70
C TYR A 79 2.33 2.19 1.53
N THR A 80 3.45 1.72 0.98
CA THR A 80 4.75 1.88 1.61
C THR A 80 5.39 3.21 1.25
N GLY A 81 5.77 4.01 2.24
CA GLY A 81 6.66 5.16 2.05
C GLY A 81 8.11 4.80 2.36
N SER A 82 9.04 5.35 1.57
CA SER A 82 10.46 5.36 1.91
C SER A 82 10.81 6.70 2.56
N THR A 83 11.09 6.68 3.88
CA THR A 83 11.39 7.89 4.64
C THR A 83 12.71 8.54 4.20
N ASN A 84 13.00 9.75 4.68
CA ASN A 84 14.30 10.41 4.52
C ASN A 84 15.52 9.58 5.00
N THR A 85 15.33 8.59 5.87
CA THR A 85 16.36 7.65 6.33
C THR A 85 16.34 6.30 5.62
N LEU A 86 15.58 6.17 4.52
CA LEU A 86 15.34 4.93 3.76
C LEU A 86 14.66 3.83 4.58
N THR A 87 13.94 4.20 5.64
CA THR A 87 13.08 3.25 6.35
C THR A 87 11.79 3.06 5.55
N GLN A 88 11.34 1.81 5.43
CA GLN A 88 10.04 1.49 4.86
C GLN A 88 8.98 1.56 5.95
N VAL A 89 7.96 2.38 5.74
CA VAL A 89 6.83 2.60 6.66
C VAL A 89 5.52 2.49 5.90
N GLN A 90 4.41 2.17 6.56
CA GLN A 90 3.10 2.13 5.89
C GLN A 90 2.30 3.39 6.18
N ASN A 91 1.68 3.91 5.13
CA ASN A 91 0.97 5.17 5.12
C ASN A 91 -0.45 4.95 4.59
N LEU A 92 -1.38 5.76 5.08
CA LEU A 92 -2.78 5.77 4.71
C LEU A 92 -3.07 6.97 3.82
N ALA A 93 -3.79 6.73 2.73
CA ALA A 93 -4.38 7.76 1.89
C ALA A 93 -5.87 7.47 1.63
N VAL A 94 -6.64 8.53 1.42
CA VAL A 94 -8.08 8.48 1.10
C VAL A 94 -8.39 9.41 -0.06
N PRO A 95 -9.46 9.18 -0.84
CA PRO A 95 -9.89 10.12 -1.86
C PRO A 95 -10.21 11.48 -1.25
N ALA A 96 -9.79 12.57 -1.91
CA ALA A 96 -10.16 13.93 -1.51
C ALA A 96 -11.66 14.19 -1.69
N ASP A 97 -12.26 13.61 -2.74
CA ASP A 97 -13.69 13.60 -2.99
C ASP A 97 -14.16 12.16 -3.25
N PRO A 98 -14.79 11.47 -2.28
CA PRO A 98 -15.31 10.11 -2.48
C PRO A 98 -16.53 10.07 -3.42
N THR A 99 -17.08 11.22 -3.83
CA THR A 99 -18.16 11.25 -4.82
C THR A 99 -17.64 11.27 -6.25
N ASP A 100 -16.37 11.63 -6.46
CA ASP A 100 -15.71 11.57 -7.77
C ASP A 100 -15.54 10.10 -8.21
N PRO A 101 -16.19 9.65 -9.29
CA PRO A 101 -16.03 8.30 -9.78
C PRO A 101 -14.64 8.01 -10.36
N LEU A 102 -13.83 9.05 -10.61
CA LEU A 102 -12.48 8.91 -11.16
C LEU A 102 -11.40 8.91 -10.09
N LEU A 103 -11.72 9.27 -8.83
CA LEU A 103 -10.79 9.30 -7.69
C LEU A 103 -9.47 10.03 -8.05
N VAL A 104 -9.58 11.22 -8.65
CA VAL A 104 -8.42 11.96 -9.19
C VAL A 104 -7.47 12.39 -8.07
N ASP A 105 -8.01 13.01 -7.02
CA ASP A 105 -7.23 13.61 -5.95
C ASP A 105 -7.26 12.74 -4.68
N TRP A 106 -6.11 12.65 -4.00
CA TRP A 106 -5.92 11.86 -2.79
C TRP A 106 -5.33 12.71 -1.66
N ILE A 107 -5.78 12.44 -0.43
CA ILE A 107 -5.30 13.06 0.79
C ILE A 107 -4.57 12.00 1.61
N LYS A 108 -3.33 12.28 1.98
CA LYS A 108 -2.56 11.45 2.92
C LYS A 108 -2.94 11.81 4.35
N SER A 109 -3.09 10.79 5.20
CA SER A 109 -3.45 10.99 6.61
C SER A 109 -2.38 11.78 7.37
N ASP A 110 -2.81 12.72 8.22
CA ASP A 110 -1.92 13.42 9.17
C ASP A 110 -1.28 12.48 10.20
N ALA A 111 -1.85 11.28 10.39
CA ALA A 111 -1.31 10.25 11.27
C ALA A 111 -0.15 9.46 10.65
N ASN A 112 0.23 9.74 9.39
CA ASN A 112 1.27 8.98 8.71
C ASN A 112 2.67 9.20 9.34
N PRO A 113 3.49 8.14 9.45
CA PRO A 113 3.16 6.75 9.09
C PRO A 113 2.29 6.06 10.15
N VAL A 114 1.32 5.27 9.69
CA VAL A 114 0.41 4.49 10.56
C VAL A 114 1.02 3.17 11.04
N LEU A 115 2.06 2.68 10.35
CA LEU A 115 2.84 1.50 10.74
C LEU A 115 4.33 1.71 10.48
N VAL A 116 5.16 1.24 11.40
CA VAL A 116 6.62 1.22 11.28
C VAL A 116 7.12 -0.23 11.46
N PRO A 117 8.34 -0.56 10.97
CA PRO A 117 8.89 -1.90 11.12
C PRO A 117 8.91 -2.32 12.61
N PRO A 118 8.31 -3.47 12.97
CA PRO A 118 8.32 -3.92 14.35
C PRO A 118 9.70 -4.42 14.76
N ARG A 119 9.92 -4.63 16.06
CA ARG A 119 11.18 -5.19 16.57
C ARG A 119 11.46 -6.54 15.90
N GLY A 120 12.69 -6.71 15.41
CA GLY A 120 13.14 -7.93 14.75
C GLY A 120 13.03 -7.87 13.22
N ILE A 121 12.36 -6.86 12.67
CA ILE A 121 12.25 -6.62 11.24
C ILE A 121 13.22 -5.53 10.81
N GLY A 122 13.90 -5.76 9.68
CA GLY A 122 14.82 -4.80 9.09
C GLY A 122 14.10 -3.54 8.63
N GLN A 123 14.75 -2.37 8.77
CA GLN A 123 14.18 -1.08 8.35
C GLN A 123 13.87 -1.01 6.84
N LYS A 124 14.46 -1.90 6.04
CA LYS A 124 14.30 -2.00 4.57
C LYS A 124 13.61 -3.29 4.13
N ASP A 125 12.96 -3.99 5.06
CA ASP A 125 12.35 -5.30 4.86
C ASP A 125 10.88 -5.30 5.34
N PHE A 126 10.15 -4.20 5.12
CA PHE A 126 8.78 -4.02 5.63
C PHE A 126 7.95 -3.21 4.64
N ARG A 127 7.34 -3.87 3.65
CA ARG A 127 6.66 -3.18 2.54
C ARG A 127 5.52 -3.99 1.93
N ASP A 128 4.78 -3.33 1.05
CA ASP A 128 3.74 -3.88 0.19
C ASP A 128 2.53 -4.38 1.01
N PRO A 129 1.78 -3.49 1.68
CA PRO A 129 0.60 -3.87 2.43
C PRO A 129 -0.49 -4.38 1.48
N THR A 130 -1.11 -5.51 1.84
CA THR A 130 -2.18 -6.13 1.06
C THR A 130 -3.49 -5.35 1.16
N SER A 131 -4.46 -5.72 0.32
CA SER A 131 -5.86 -5.37 0.56
C SER A 131 -6.27 -5.91 1.94
N ALA A 132 -7.05 -5.14 2.69
CA ALA A 132 -7.49 -5.55 4.01
C ALA A 132 -8.73 -6.45 3.92
N TRP A 133 -8.84 -7.42 4.83
CA TRP A 133 -10.03 -8.26 4.96
C TRP A 133 -10.70 -8.11 6.32
N TYR A 134 -12.02 -8.21 6.35
CA TYR A 134 -12.79 -8.07 7.57
C TYR A 134 -12.88 -9.40 8.34
N VAL A 135 -12.83 -9.32 9.66
CA VAL A 135 -12.94 -10.45 10.58
C VAL A 135 -14.14 -10.20 11.52
N GLU A 136 -15.22 -10.94 11.28
CA GLU A 136 -16.49 -10.76 12.01
C GLU A 136 -16.35 -11.01 13.51
N SER A 137 -15.60 -12.06 13.91
CA SER A 137 -15.48 -12.49 15.30
C SER A 137 -14.82 -11.46 16.23
N THR A 138 -13.99 -10.58 15.67
CA THR A 138 -13.31 -9.48 16.39
C THR A 138 -13.86 -8.11 15.99
N SER A 139 -14.76 -8.07 15.01
CA SER A 139 -15.29 -6.86 14.38
C SER A 139 -14.18 -5.87 14.01
N SER A 140 -13.18 -6.40 13.30
CA SER A 140 -11.95 -5.69 12.94
C SER A 140 -11.49 -6.06 11.54
N TRP A 141 -10.58 -5.28 10.98
CA TRP A 141 -9.89 -5.54 9.74
C TRP A 141 -8.52 -6.14 10.00
N ARG A 142 -8.00 -6.88 9.02
CA ARG A 142 -6.63 -7.34 9.00
C ARG A 142 -5.94 -6.98 7.70
N VAL A 143 -4.64 -6.73 7.81
CA VAL A 143 -3.74 -6.41 6.69
C VAL A 143 -2.52 -7.30 6.82
N ALA A 144 -2.06 -7.86 5.70
CA ALA A 144 -0.81 -8.60 5.63
C ALA A 144 0.30 -7.70 5.06
N ILE A 145 1.54 -7.92 5.52
CA ILE A 145 2.73 -7.23 5.02
C ILE A 145 3.84 -8.25 4.84
N GLY A 146 4.42 -8.27 3.64
CA GLY A 146 5.58 -9.11 3.31
C GLY A 146 6.83 -8.63 4.03
N SER A 147 7.63 -9.59 4.52
CA SER A 147 8.88 -9.29 5.22
C SER A 147 9.86 -10.47 5.14
N LYS A 148 10.97 -10.36 5.87
CA LYS A 148 11.87 -11.47 6.17
C LYS A 148 12.43 -11.37 7.58
N THR A 149 12.80 -12.52 8.13
CA THR A 149 13.56 -12.62 9.38
C THR A 149 15.06 -12.29 9.18
N PRO A 150 15.83 -12.06 10.26
CA PRO A 150 17.28 -11.86 10.17
C PRO A 150 18.07 -13.03 9.55
N ASP A 151 17.54 -14.25 9.62
CA ASP A 151 18.09 -15.46 9.01
C ASP A 151 17.53 -15.73 7.59
N HIS A 152 16.90 -14.72 6.98
CA HIS A 152 16.42 -14.75 5.59
C HIS A 152 15.29 -15.75 5.31
N ALA A 153 14.47 -16.11 6.31
CA ALA A 153 13.19 -16.74 6.07
C ALA A 153 12.18 -15.68 5.62
N GLY A 154 11.46 -15.95 4.52
CA GLY A 154 10.38 -15.06 4.08
C GLY A 154 9.16 -15.26 4.97
N ILE A 155 8.53 -14.16 5.36
CA ILE A 155 7.41 -14.17 6.32
C ILE A 155 6.30 -13.22 5.89
N VAL A 156 5.10 -13.49 6.43
CA VAL A 156 3.96 -12.56 6.36
C VAL A 156 3.55 -12.13 7.76
N LEU A 157 3.71 -10.84 8.03
CA LEU A 157 3.18 -10.21 9.24
C LEU A 157 1.70 -9.92 9.03
N VAL A 158 0.89 -10.10 10.08
CA VAL A 158 -0.54 -9.73 10.04
C VAL A 158 -0.85 -8.76 11.16
N TYR A 159 -1.43 -7.63 10.77
CA TYR A 159 -1.89 -6.60 11.69
C TYR A 159 -3.41 -6.58 11.74
N GLU A 160 -3.96 -6.28 12.91
CA GLU A 160 -5.39 -6.07 13.13
C GLU A 160 -5.67 -4.60 13.44
N THR A 161 -6.72 -4.03 12.86
CA THR A 161 -7.13 -2.63 13.06
C THR A 161 -8.66 -2.50 13.08
N LYS A 162 -9.18 -1.46 13.74
CA LYS A 162 -10.60 -1.09 13.67
C LYS A 162 -10.86 0.22 12.94
N ASP A 163 -9.83 1.04 12.76
CA ASP A 163 -9.91 2.41 12.29
C ASP A 163 -8.90 2.75 11.19
N PHE A 164 -8.02 1.80 10.82
CA PHE A 164 -6.90 1.97 9.89
C PHE A 164 -5.86 3.02 10.29
N LEU A 165 -5.93 3.52 11.51
CA LEU A 165 -4.98 4.45 12.11
C LEU A 165 -4.12 3.76 13.17
N ASN A 166 -4.73 2.82 13.91
CA ASN A 166 -4.10 2.08 14.99
C ASN A 166 -4.08 0.59 14.64
N TYR A 167 -2.91 -0.03 14.77
CA TYR A 167 -2.69 -1.43 14.39
C TYR A 167 -2.08 -2.24 15.53
N ASN A 168 -2.61 -3.43 15.74
CA ASN A 168 -2.05 -4.43 16.63
C ASN A 168 -1.39 -5.53 15.79
N LEU A 169 -0.08 -5.74 15.96
CA LEU A 169 0.59 -6.90 15.37
C LEU A 169 0.06 -8.18 16.04
N LEU A 170 -0.46 -9.12 15.26
CA LEU A 170 -0.89 -10.40 15.79
C LEU A 170 0.32 -11.26 16.20
N PRO A 171 0.22 -12.09 17.26
CA PRO A 171 1.30 -12.98 17.64
C PRO A 171 1.67 -13.97 16.53
N GLY A 172 2.97 -14.12 16.29
CA GLY A 172 3.49 -15.01 15.24
C GLY A 172 3.46 -14.38 13.85
N VAL A 173 3.52 -15.22 12.83
CA VAL A 173 3.44 -14.86 11.41
C VAL A 173 2.38 -15.73 10.75
N LEU A 174 1.75 -15.24 9.68
CA LEU A 174 0.74 -16.02 8.95
C LEU A 174 1.37 -17.24 8.27
N HIS A 175 2.55 -17.04 7.67
CA HIS A 175 3.34 -18.10 7.06
C HIS A 175 4.82 -17.73 7.08
N GLU A 176 5.68 -18.74 7.04
CA GLU A 176 7.15 -18.61 7.02
C GLU A 176 7.75 -19.72 6.18
N VAL A 177 8.70 -19.38 5.31
CA VAL A 177 9.51 -20.37 4.58
C VAL A 177 10.99 -20.02 4.68
N PRO A 178 11.83 -20.91 5.26
CA PRO A 178 13.27 -20.69 5.33
C PRO A 178 13.92 -20.61 3.94
N GLY A 179 14.90 -19.71 3.79
CA GLY A 179 15.74 -19.63 2.60
C GLY A 179 15.12 -18.95 1.38
N THR A 180 13.91 -18.40 1.48
CA THR A 180 13.27 -17.66 0.37
C THR A 180 13.68 -16.19 0.29
N GLY A 181 14.24 -15.63 1.36
CA GLY A 181 14.52 -14.20 1.43
C GLY A 181 13.25 -13.36 1.59
N MET A 182 13.32 -12.09 1.16
CA MET A 182 12.22 -11.14 1.28
C MET A 182 11.00 -11.60 0.47
N TRP A 183 9.83 -11.59 1.10
CA TRP A 183 8.57 -11.67 0.38
C TRP A 183 8.06 -10.26 0.10
N GLU A 184 7.99 -9.92 -1.18
CA GLU A 184 7.40 -8.67 -1.69
C GLU A 184 6.01 -8.97 -2.25
N CYS A 185 5.13 -7.97 -2.26
CA CYS A 185 3.81 -8.03 -2.91
C CYS A 185 3.01 -9.31 -2.60
N VAL A 186 2.92 -9.68 -1.32
CA VAL A 186 2.10 -10.81 -0.85
C VAL A 186 0.63 -10.51 -1.14
N GLU A 187 -0.18 -11.53 -1.46
CA GLU A 187 -1.63 -11.44 -1.58
C GLU A 187 -2.27 -12.72 -1.01
N LEU A 188 -3.48 -12.63 -0.42
CA LEU A 188 -4.17 -13.72 0.29
C LEU A 188 -5.56 -14.02 -0.28
#